data_AF-A0A7C8ZSZ0-F1
#
_entry.id   AF-A0A7C8ZSZ0-F1
#
_cell.length_a   1.000
_cell.length_b   1.000
_cell.length_c   1.000
_cell.angle_alpha   90.00
_cell.angle_beta   90.00
_cell.angle_gamma   90.00
#
_symmetry.space_group_name_H-M   'P 1'
#
loop_
_entity.id
_entity.type
_entity.pdbx_description
1 polymer ?
#
loop_
_entity_poly.entity_id
_entity_poly.type
_entity_poly.pdbx_seq_one_letter_code
_entity_poly.pdbx_strand_id
1 'polypeptide(L)'
;AVKRDIGGMGKVGFGVAVGIATVTCVVAAVVVGRRVRRRRKWMRVVGVLKELDQACQTPLSRLRQVVDAMAVEMHAGLASEGGSKLKMLLTYVDKLPNG
;
A
#
# COMPACT_ATOMS: atom_id res chain seq x y z
N ALA A 1 18.04 46.30 -29.02
CA ALA A 1 19.07 45.72 -29.90
C ALA A 1 20.36 45.55 -29.09
N VAL A 2 20.61 44.35 -28.55
CA VAL A 2 21.89 44.04 -27.91
C VAL A 2 22.76 43.37 -28.95
N LYS A 3 23.51 44.19 -29.70
CA LYS A 3 24.54 43.74 -30.61
C LYS A 3 25.83 43.60 -29.79
N ARG A 4 26.21 42.36 -29.46
CA ARG A 4 27.57 42.04 -28.97
C ARG A 4 28.33 41.39 -30.11
N ASP A 5 29.17 42.19 -30.75
CA ASP A 5 30.26 41.71 -31.59
C ASP A 5 31.31 41.06 -30.68
N ILE A 6 31.56 39.77 -30.88
CA ILE A 6 32.69 39.04 -30.28
C ILE A 6 33.53 38.50 -31.43
N GLY A 7 34.73 39.05 -31.56
CA GLY A 7 35.73 38.65 -32.53
C GLY A 7 36.27 37.24 -32.29
N GLY A 8 36.47 36.52 -33.38
CA GLY A 8 37.78 35.93 -33.69
C GLY A 8 38.31 34.74 -32.88
N MET A 9 37.56 34.08 -31.99
CA MET A 9 37.98 32.76 -31.46
C MET A 9 36.81 31.91 -30.91
N GLY A 10 35.57 32.37 -31.14
CA GLY A 10 34.38 31.94 -30.40
C GLY A 10 33.49 30.90 -31.06
N LYS A 11 33.85 30.29 -32.20
CA LYS A 11 32.96 29.35 -32.92
C LYS A 11 33.11 27.89 -32.46
N VAL A 12 34.33 27.44 -32.19
CA VAL A 12 34.60 26.07 -31.73
C VAL A 12 34.27 25.87 -30.24
N GLY A 13 34.59 26.85 -29.39
CA GLY A 13 34.25 26.81 -27.96
C GLY A 13 32.74 26.87 -27.67
N PHE A 14 31.98 27.63 -28.48
CA PHE A 14 30.52 27.69 -28.35
C PHE A 14 29.84 26.37 -28.77
N GLY A 15 30.33 25.71 -29.82
CA GLY A 15 29.76 24.45 -30.31
C GLY A 15 29.84 23.32 -29.27
N VAL A 16 30.97 23.21 -28.56
CA VAL A 16 31.19 22.21 -27.52
C VAL A 16 30.33 22.47 -26.28
N ALA A 17 30.22 23.74 -25.83
CA ALA A 17 29.41 24.11 -24.67
C ALA A 17 27.90 23.89 -24.90
N VAL A 18 27.40 24.19 -26.10
CA VAL A 18 26.00 23.94 -26.49
C VAL A 18 25.71 22.43 -26.56
N GLY A 19 26.67 21.62 -27.02
CA GLY A 19 26.56 20.16 -27.00
C GLY A 19 26.45 19.56 -25.59
N ILE A 20 27.27 20.01 -24.63
CA ILE A 20 27.27 19.45 -23.26
C ILE A 20 25.98 19.80 -22.50
N ALA A 21 25.47 21.03 -22.65
CA ALA A 21 24.24 21.47 -21.98
C ALA A 21 22.99 20.70 -22.44
N THR A 22 22.94 20.30 -23.70
CA THR A 22 21.81 19.50 -24.21
C THR A 22 21.86 18.06 -23.70
N VAL A 23 23.05 17.46 -23.62
CA VAL A 23 23.23 16.09 -23.09
C VAL A 23 22.81 16.01 -21.62
N THR A 24 23.19 16.98 -20.77
CA THR A 24 22.83 16.97 -19.34
C THR A 24 21.32 17.13 -19.13
N CYS A 25 20.67 18.00 -19.90
CA CYS A 25 19.21 18.15 -19.87
C CYS A 25 18.48 16.87 -20.27
N VAL A 26 18.95 16.14 -21.30
CA VAL A 26 18.35 14.86 -21.69
C VAL A 26 18.53 13.81 -20.58
N VAL A 27 19.73 13.70 -19.99
CA VAL A 27 19.98 12.76 -18.88
C VAL A 27 19.09 13.11 -17.67
N ALA A 28 18.99 14.37 -17.30
CA ALA A 28 18.11 14.83 -16.22
C ALA A 28 16.63 14.48 -16.52
N ALA A 29 16.15 14.75 -17.73
CA ALA A 29 14.79 14.42 -18.15
C ALA A 29 14.53 12.90 -18.09
N VAL A 30 15.49 12.07 -18.49
CA VAL A 30 15.39 10.60 -18.40
C VAL A 30 15.35 10.13 -16.95
N VAL A 31 16.21 10.67 -16.08
CA VAL A 31 16.25 10.31 -14.66
C VAL A 31 14.96 10.73 -13.95
N VAL A 32 14.47 11.94 -14.19
CA VAL A 32 13.20 12.44 -13.66
C VAL A 32 12.04 11.61 -14.20
N GLY A 33 12.00 11.32 -15.50
CA GLY A 33 10.98 10.46 -16.11
C GLY A 33 10.95 9.06 -15.52
N ARG A 34 12.12 8.43 -15.30
CA ARG A 34 12.24 7.13 -14.60
C ARG A 34 11.75 7.23 -13.16
N ARG A 35 12.10 8.29 -12.43
CA ARG A 35 11.66 8.53 -11.05
C ARG A 35 10.14 8.70 -10.96
N VAL A 36 9.54 9.50 -11.85
CA VAL A 36 8.09 9.70 -11.93
C VAL A 36 7.37 8.39 -12.24
N ARG A 37 7.86 7.60 -13.20
CA ARG A 37 7.28 6.28 -13.53
C ARG A 37 7.36 5.32 -12.34
N ARG A 38 8.49 5.27 -11.61
CA ARG A 38 8.63 4.46 -10.39
C ARG A 38 7.68 4.94 -9.30
N ARG A 39 7.56 6.25 -9.07
CA ARG A 39 6.59 6.82 -8.12
C ARG A 39 5.16 6.46 -8.48
N ARG A 40 4.77 6.51 -9.76
CA ARG A 40 3.41 6.12 -10.20
C ARG A 40 3.09 4.65 -9.88
N LYS A 41 4.04 3.74 -10.10
CA LYS A 41 3.88 2.32 -9.71
C LYS A 41 3.74 2.18 -8.19
N TRP A 42 4.59 2.88 -7.43
CA TRP A 42 4.56 2.88 -5.97
C TRP A 42 3.23 3.41 -5.41
N MET A 43 2.66 4.47 -5.99
CA MET A 43 1.36 5.01 -5.57
C MET A 43 0.23 3.98 -5.70
N ARG A 44 0.27 3.11 -6.72
CA ARG A 44 -0.71 2.02 -6.86
C ARG A 44 -0.55 0.98 -5.73
N VAL A 45 0.69 0.59 -5.43
CA VAL A 45 0.98 -0.35 -4.34
C VAL A 45 0.53 0.22 -2.99
N VAL A 46 0.81 1.49 -2.72
CA VAL A 46 0.34 2.18 -1.51
C VAL A 46 -1.18 2.26 -1.46
N GLY A 47 -1.85 2.42 -2.60
CA GLY A 47 -3.31 2.35 -2.69
C GLY A 47 -3.85 1.01 -2.22
N VAL A 48 -3.35 -0.10 -2.80
CA VAL A 48 -3.75 -1.46 -2.40
C VAL A 48 -3.43 -1.74 -0.94
N LEU A 49 -2.26 -1.32 -0.46
CA LEU A 49 -1.88 -1.51 0.94
C LEU A 49 -2.81 -0.76 1.89
N LYS A 50 -3.26 0.44 1.52
CA LYS A 50 -4.22 1.22 2.31
C LYS A 50 -5.59 0.54 2.35
N GLU A 51 -6.07 0.00 1.24
CA GLU A 51 -7.31 -0.76 1.19
C GLU A 51 -7.22 -2.02 2.06
N LEU A 52 -6.10 -2.73 1.99
CA LEU A 52 -5.84 -3.90 2.83
C LEU A 52 -5.81 -3.52 4.32
N ASP A 53 -5.07 -2.47 4.69
CA ASP A 53 -5.00 -1.99 6.06
C ASP A 53 -6.40 -1.66 6.58
N GLN A 54 -7.20 -0.92 5.81
CA GLN A 54 -8.59 -0.58 6.16
C GLN A 54 -9.50 -1.81 6.28
N ALA A 55 -9.33 -2.82 5.42
CA ALA A 55 -10.12 -4.05 5.49
C ALA A 55 -9.73 -4.94 6.67
N CYS A 56 -8.44 -4.97 7.04
CA CYS A 56 -7.91 -5.73 8.15
C CYS A 56 -8.00 -5.00 9.51
N GLN A 57 -8.39 -3.73 9.51
CA GLN A 57 -8.58 -2.97 10.75
C GLN A 57 -9.63 -3.63 11.63
N THR A 58 -9.23 -3.91 12.87
CA THR A 58 -10.05 -4.54 13.89
C THR A 58 -10.14 -3.62 15.11
N PRO A 59 -10.88 -2.49 15.02
CA PRO A 59 -11.12 -1.63 16.17
C PRO A 59 -11.99 -2.36 17.21
N LEU A 60 -11.89 -1.98 18.48
CA LEU A 60 -12.63 -2.60 19.59
C LEU A 60 -14.14 -2.69 19.34
N SER A 61 -14.74 -1.72 18.65
CA SER A 61 -16.17 -1.74 18.29
C SER A 61 -16.53 -2.91 17.36
N ARG A 62 -15.69 -3.20 16.36
CA ARG A 62 -15.85 -4.36 15.46
C ARG A 62 -15.67 -5.67 16.24
N LEU A 63 -14.67 -5.76 17.11
CA LEU A 63 -14.47 -6.97 17.92
C LEU A 63 -15.67 -7.25 18.82
N ARG A 64 -16.24 -6.22 19.46
CA ARG A 64 -17.45 -6.40 20.28
C ARG A 64 -18.60 -6.99 19.45
N GLN A 65 -18.86 -6.44 18.27
CA GLN A 65 -19.88 -6.99 17.36
C GLN A 65 -19.62 -8.47 17.02
N VAL A 66 -18.36 -8.85 16.78
CA VAL A 66 -17.98 -10.24 16.48
C VAL A 66 -18.22 -11.15 17.69
N VAL A 67 -17.85 -10.71 18.89
CA VAL A 67 -18.05 -11.49 20.13
C VAL A 67 -19.53 -11.62 20.47
N ASP A 68 -20.31 -10.55 20.31
CA ASP A 68 -21.76 -10.57 20.52
C ASP A 68 -22.44 -11.55 19.56
N ALA A 69 -22.07 -11.50 18.27
CA ALA A 69 -22.56 -12.48 17.29
C ALA A 69 -22.14 -13.91 17.62
N MET A 70 -20.91 -14.11 18.12
CA MET A 70 -20.43 -15.43 18.54
C MET A 70 -21.22 -15.99 19.73
N ALA A 71 -21.58 -15.15 20.71
CA ALA A 71 -22.40 -15.56 21.83
C ALA A 71 -23.81 -15.99 21.38
N VAL A 72 -24.42 -15.26 20.44
CA VAL A 72 -25.72 -15.62 19.86
C VAL A 72 -25.67 -16.96 19.14
N GLU A 73 -24.65 -17.19 18.30
CA GLU A 73 -24.45 -18.47 17.62
C GLU A 73 -24.22 -19.62 18.62
N MET A 74 -23.46 -19.37 19.69
CA MET A 74 -23.23 -20.37 20.75
C MET A 74 -24.54 -20.77 21.44
N HIS A 75 -25.38 -19.79 21.79
CA HIS A 75 -26.68 -20.06 22.38
C HIS A 75 -27.59 -20.85 21.43
N ALA A 76 -27.60 -20.48 20.14
CA ALA A 76 -28.39 -21.19 19.14
C ALA A 76 -27.91 -22.64 18.91
N GLY A 77 -26.59 -22.88 18.91
CA GLY A 77 -26.01 -24.21 18.80
C GLY A 77 -26.24 -25.10 20.02
N LEU A 78 -26.34 -24.52 21.23
CA LEU A 78 -26.69 -25.25 22.45
C LEU A 78 -28.18 -25.53 22.57
N ALA A 79 -29.04 -24.67 22.01
CA ALA A 79 -30.48 -24.85 22.06
C ALA A 79 -30.97 -26.01 21.17
N SER A 80 -30.28 -26.28 20.06
CA SER A 80 -30.64 -27.37 19.15
C SER A 80 -29.45 -27.79 18.28
N GLU A 81 -29.33 -29.09 18.03
CA GLU A 81 -28.33 -29.62 17.10
C GLU A 81 -28.57 -29.07 15.68
N GLY A 82 -27.57 -28.41 15.11
CA GLY A 82 -27.70 -27.69 13.85
C GLY A 82 -28.40 -26.33 13.93
N GLY A 83 -28.74 -25.83 15.13
CA GLY A 83 -29.33 -24.51 15.35
C GLY A 83 -28.40 -23.33 15.07
N SER A 84 -27.10 -23.60 14.87
CA SER A 84 -26.06 -22.63 14.54
C SER A 84 -25.01 -23.27 13.64
N LYS A 85 -24.19 -22.43 12.99
CA LYS A 85 -22.95 -22.90 12.35
C LYS A 85 -21.94 -23.47 13.36
N LEU A 86 -22.04 -23.09 14.64
CA LEU A 86 -21.30 -23.68 15.75
C LEU A 86 -22.02 -24.94 16.24
N LYS A 87 -21.36 -26.10 16.08
CA LYS A 87 -21.97 -27.41 16.39
C LYS A 87 -22.19 -27.68 17.88
N MET A 88 -21.49 -26.96 18.77
CA MET A 88 -21.59 -27.09 20.23
C MET A 88 -21.73 -28.55 20.73
N LEU A 89 -20.82 -29.41 20.28
CA LEU A 89 -20.87 -30.84 20.55
C LEU A 89 -20.61 -31.15 22.03
N LEU A 90 -21.37 -32.09 22.58
CA LEU A 90 -21.13 -32.67 23.90
C LEU A 90 -19.85 -33.50 23.89
N THR A 91 -18.90 -33.13 24.75
CA THR A 91 -17.62 -33.83 24.91
C THR A 91 -17.73 -35.04 25.84
N TYR A 92 -18.83 -35.19 26.57
CA TYR A 92 -19.03 -36.18 27.63
C TYR A 92 -17.97 -36.12 28.75
N VAL A 93 -17.27 -35.00 28.87
CA VAL A 93 -16.38 -34.70 30.00
C VAL A 93 -17.15 -33.85 30.99
N ASP A 94 -17.62 -34.47 32.07
CA ASP A 94 -18.33 -33.80 33.18
C ASP A 94 -17.38 -33.35 34.30
N LYS A 95 -16.22 -34.00 34.43
CA LYS A 95 -15.21 -33.68 35.46
C LYS A 95 -13.86 -33.40 34.83
N LEU A 96 -13.36 -32.19 35.03
CA LEU A 96 -11.98 -31.84 34.71
C LEU A 96 -11.02 -32.27 35.84
N PRO A 97 -9.74 -32.53 35.52
CA PRO A 97 -8.72 -32.76 36.55
C PRO A 97 -8.61 -31.57 37.51
N ASN A 98 -8.43 -31.85 38.81
CA ASN A 98 -8.36 -30.84 39.87
C ASN A 98 -6.97 -30.64 40.48
N GLY A 99 -5.95 -31.33 39.96
CA GLY A 99 -4.58 -31.34 40.49
C GLY A 99 -4.19 -32.71 41.01
#